data_AF-A0A920H059-F1
#
_entry.id   AF-A0A920H059-F1
#
_cell.length_a   1.000
_cell.length_b   1.000
_cell.length_c   1.000
_cell.angle_alpha   90.00
_cell.angle_beta   90.00
_cell.angle_gamma   90.00
#
_symmetry.space_group_name_H-M   'P 1'
#
loop_
_entity.id
_entity.type
_entity.pdbx_description
1 polymer ?
#
loop_
_entity_poly.entity_id
_entity_poly.type
_entity_poly.pdbx_seq_one_letter_code
_entity_poly.pdbx_strand_id
1 'polypeptide(L)' 'MLPLQAVWSQVERESTGGVVIGPAQRIGRMPALRAVTIDAAWQVFMEDEIGSIEPGKRADLVVLSETR' A
#
# COMPACT_ATOMS: atom_id res chain seq x y z
N MET A 1 2.00 -2.30 -12.64
CA MET A 1 1.48 -2.97 -11.42
C MET A 1 0.40 -2.08 -10.85
N LEU A 2 -0.77 -2.62 -10.47
CA LEU A 2 -1.82 -1.82 -9.82
C LEU A 2 -1.49 -1.63 -8.33
N PRO A 3 -1.77 -0.46 -7.70
CA PRO A 3 -1.40 -0.21 -6.30
C PRO A 3 -1.92 -1.27 -5.32
N LEU A 4 -3.18 -1.70 -5.46
CA LEU A 4 -3.74 -2.74 -4.58
C LEU A 4 -3.13 -4.12 -4.80
N GLN A 5 -2.60 -4.41 -6.00
CA GLN A 5 -1.82 -5.63 -6.24
C GLN A 5 -0.49 -5.60 -5.48
N ALA A 6 0.12 -4.43 -5.31
CA ALA A 6 1.32 -4.27 -4.50
C ALA A 6 1.04 -4.54 -3.01
N VAL A 7 -0.10 -4.06 -2.51
CA VAL A 7 -0.56 -4.34 -1.15
C VAL A 7 -0.80 -5.84 -0.96
N TRP A 8 -1.54 -6.47 -1.87
CA TRP A 8 -1.81 -7.92 -1.84
C TRP A 8 -0.51 -8.74 -1.85
N SER A 9 0.44 -8.39 -2.72
CA SER A 9 1.72 -9.11 -2.85
C SER A 9 2.52 -9.10 -1.53
N GLN A 10 2.52 -7.98 -0.80
CA GLN A 10 3.24 -7.85 0.47
C GLN A 10 2.59 -8.64 1.61
N VAL A 11 1.27 -8.78 1.58
CA VAL A 11 0.48 -9.46 2.62
C VAL A 11 0.43 -10.96 2.38
N GLU A 12 0.06 -11.38 1.17
CA GLU A 12 -0.10 -12.80 0.86
C GLU A 12 1.21 -13.47 0.51
N ARG A 13 2.12 -12.74 -0.17
CA ARG A 13 3.40 -13.27 -0.66
C ARG A 13 3.25 -14.57 -1.46
N GLU A 14 2.18 -14.67 -2.24
CA GLU A 14 1.86 -15.82 -3.08
C GLU A 14 2.26 -15.54 -4.54
N SER A 15 2.95 -16.50 -5.16
CA SER A 15 3.28 -16.44 -6.59
C SER A 15 2.05 -16.71 -7.45
N THR A 16 2.15 -16.45 -8.76
CA THR A 16 1.07 -16.79 -9.70
C THR A 16 0.77 -18.30 -9.77
N GLY A 17 1.68 -19.16 -9.29
CA GLY A 17 1.49 -20.61 -9.20
C GLY A 17 0.97 -21.10 -7.84
N GLY A 18 0.56 -20.20 -6.94
CA GLY A 18 0.01 -20.57 -5.63
C GLY A 18 1.05 -20.87 -4.55
N VAL A 19 2.33 -20.57 -4.81
CA VAL A 19 3.42 -20.87 -3.87
C VAL A 19 3.66 -19.66 -2.98
N VAL A 20 3.59 -19.84 -1.66
CA VAL A 20 3.95 -18.81 -0.67
C VAL A 20 5.48 -18.68 -0.60
N ILE A 21 5.98 -17.49 -0.91
CA ILE A 21 7.41 -17.17 -0.95
C ILE A 21 7.78 -16.36 0.29
N GLY A 22 8.61 -16.90 1.18
CA GLY A 22 9.09 -16.16 2.35
C GLY A 22 7.94 -15.75 3.29
N PRO A 23 7.25 -16.72 3.93
CA PRO A 23 6.09 -16.44 4.79
C PRO A 23 6.44 -15.55 5.99
N ALA A 24 7.67 -15.63 6.50
CA ALA A 24 8.13 -14.80 7.61
C ALA A 24 8.30 -13.32 7.26
N GLN A 25 8.33 -12.98 5.97
CA GLN A 25 8.44 -11.60 5.46
C GLN A 25 7.07 -10.97 5.15
N ARG A 26 5.96 -11.66 5.44
CA ARG A 26 4.62 -11.08 5.32
C ARG A 26 4.49 -9.90 6.28
N ILE A 27 3.84 -8.85 5.81
CA ILE A 27 3.47 -7.70 6.64
C ILE A 27 1.96 -7.58 6.72
N GLY A 28 1.46 -6.90 7.75
CA GLY A 28 0.04 -6.63 7.88
C GLY A 28 -0.50 -5.71 6.78
N ARG A 29 -1.82 -5.72 6.58
CA ARG A 29 -2.53 -4.89 5.59
C ARG A 29 -2.25 -3.39 5.75
N MET A 30 -2.25 -2.89 6.99
CA MET A 30 -2.01 -1.47 7.26
C MET A 30 -0.57 -1.04 6.93
N PRO A 31 0.49 -1.76 7.38
CA PRO A 31 1.85 -1.51 6.89
C PRO A 31 1.97 -1.56 5.36
N ALA A 32 1.34 -2.52 4.69
CA ALA A 32 1.37 -2.63 3.23
C ALA A 32 0.68 -1.46 2.52
N LEU A 33 -0.44 -0.95 3.07
CA LEU A 33 -1.11 0.26 2.58
C LEU A 33 -0.22 1.50 2.77
N ARG A 34 0.41 1.65 3.94
CA ARG A 34 1.34 2.76 4.20
C ARG A 34 2.52 2.76 3.25
N ALA A 35 3.07 1.59 2.96
CA ALA A 35 4.19 1.40 2.04
C ALA A 35 3.91 1.94 0.63
N VAL A 36 2.64 2.00 0.21
CA VAL A 36 2.22 2.56 -1.09
C VAL A 36 1.55 3.93 -0.97
N THR A 37 1.53 4.54 0.21
CA THR A 37 0.98 5.88 0.47
C THR A 37 2.00 6.77 1.17
N ILE A 38 1.89 6.95 2.48
CA ILE A 38 2.69 7.93 3.24
C ILE A 38 4.17 7.56 3.30
N ASP A 39 4.52 6.28 3.39
CA ASP A 39 5.93 5.88 3.44
C ASP A 39 6.59 6.05 2.05
N ALA A 40 5.84 5.87 0.97
CA ALA A 40 6.30 6.17 -0.39
C ALA A 40 6.46 7.68 -0.63
N ALA A 41 5.53 8.49 -0.12
CA ALA A 41 5.64 9.95 -0.17
C ALA A 41 6.89 10.44 0.59
N TRP A 42 7.14 9.87 1.77
CA TRP A 42 8.35 10.15 2.56
C TRP A 42 9.64 9.79 1.83
N GLN A 43 9.67 8.66 1.11
CA GLN A 43 10.85 8.26 0.31
C GLN A 43 11.22 9.26 -0.79
N VAL A 44 10.27 10.08 -1.24
CA VAL A 44 10.47 11.10 -2.27
C VAL A 44 10.38 12.53 -1.72
N PHE A 45 10.45 12.70 -0.40
CA PHE A 45 10.39 14.00 0.29
C PHE A 45 9.11 14.81 0.01
N MET A 46 7.99 14.12 -0.18
CA MET A 46 6.68 14.72 -0.43
C MET A 46 5.65 14.39 0.65
N GLU A 47 6.08 13.88 1.80
CA GLU A 47 5.20 13.50 2.90
C GLU A 47 4.35 14.66 3.44
N ASP A 48 4.81 15.90 3.31
CA ASP A 48 4.06 17.08 3.72
C ASP A 48 3.03 17.54 2.66
N GLU A 49 3.09 16.99 1.44
CA GLU A 49 2.21 17.36 0.33
C GLU A 49 1.20 16.25 -0.03
N ILE A 50 1.59 14.98 0.03
CA ILE A 50 0.80 13.83 -0.44
C ILE A 50 0.93 12.61 0.48
N GLY A 51 0.14 11.57 0.22
CA GLY A 51 0.30 10.24 0.84
C GLY A 51 -0.54 10.00 2.10
N SER A 52 -1.25 11.00 2.63
CA SER A 52 -2.24 10.82 3.69
C SER A 52 -3.43 11.78 3.52
N ILE A 53 -4.54 11.47 4.21
CA ILE A 53 -5.74 12.31 4.23
C ILE A 53 -5.67 13.20 5.47
N GLU A 54 -4.99 14.34 5.33
CA GLU A 54 -4.76 15.30 6.42
C GLU A 54 -4.93 16.74 5.89
N PRO A 55 -5.40 17.70 6.71
CA PRO A 55 -5.49 19.10 6.30
C PRO A 55 -4.15 19.65 5.82
N GLY A 56 -4.19 20.40 4.70
CA GLY A 56 -3.00 21.00 4.10
C GLY A 56 -2.34 20.16 2.99
N LYS A 57 -2.69 18.87 2.87
CA LYS A 57 -2.21 17.99 1.79
C LYS A 57 -3.12 18.03 0.56
N ARG A 58 -2.63 17.53 -0.57
CA ARG A 58 -3.42 17.41 -1.82
C ARG A 58 -4.58 16.45 -1.62
N ALA A 59 -5.74 16.82 -2.18
CA ALA A 59 -6.97 16.01 -2.11
C ALA A 59 -6.99 14.87 -3.16
N ASP A 60 -5.89 14.12 -3.24
CA ASP A 60 -5.75 12.97 -4.14
C ASP A 60 -6.35 11.73 -3.48
N LEU A 61 -7.62 11.45 -3.77
CA LEU A 61 -8.42 10.44 -3.08
C LEU A 61 -8.84 9.32 -4.04
N VAL A 62 -8.92 8.10 -3.51
CA VAL A 62 -9.50 6.95 -4.20
C VAL A 62 -10.71 6.47 -3.41
N VAL A 63 -11.87 6.41 -4.06
CA VAL A 63 -13.09 5.84 -3.49
C VAL A 63 -13.19 4.39 -3.92
N LEU A 64 -13.25 3.48 -2.95
CA LEU A 64 -13.41 2.05 -3.19
C LEU A 64 -14.83 1.65 -2.83
N SER A 65 -15.46 0.82 -3.68
CA SER A 65 -16.64 0.09 -3.27
C SER A 65 -16.24 -0.99 -2.26
N GLU A 66 -17.13 -1.31 -1.34
CA GLU A 66 -16.94 -2.46 -0.45
C GLU A 66 -16.84 -3.74 -1.30
N THR A 67 -15.76 -4.49 -1.12
CA THR A 67 -15.61 -5.84 -1.68
C THR A 67 -15.16 -6.73 -0.54
N ARG A 68 -15.96 -7.76 -0.22
CA ARG A 68 -15.71 -8.70 0.87
C ARG A 68 -14.40 -9.45 0.70
#